data_AF-A0A4Z1QWE8-F1
#
_entry.id   AF-A0A4Z1QWE8-F1
#
_cell.length_a   1.000
_cell.length_b   1.000
_cell.length_c   1.000
_cell.angle_alpha   90.00
_cell.angle_beta   90.00
_cell.angle_gamma   90.00
#
_symmetry.space_group_name_H-M   'P 1'
#
loop_
_entity.id
_entity.type
_entity.pdbx_description
1 polymer ?
#
loop_
_entity_poly.entity_id
_entity_poly.type
_entity_poly.pdbx_seq_one_letter_code
_entity_poly.pdbx_strand_id
1 'polypeptide(L)'
;MAGITDYLTSKIKGLLTPERWDGFIRALDVRFGVLEEQLGIERRVTESILQRGLQVIEDGIGPAIIQAEQAANNISAIANLGMVFTAPSATTVLIGMGQKSFTIPANRKDQFAPAAIMMAYAGSDYSNAIIGSTASYNRSTGVLVLDVIETIGSGIFNDWTLTPVATTADLEALRDQVQADRLQAGLNAGAAVNAKNDAQSIATDFRAKYLGSRTTDPTTDGNGNPVSIGALYTNSGSGKLRYYGLSGWQDTTAGSNIVRYTFVTDDRGTAPYPLPEAPASKDNCFVIAGNNPLKGSAFNVDGTNFSFVTDPGVGVTVEVKIIAQLAIGTPSDETVDAAKIKTDAVAGLRAKLGINDPTTATVGAAIAAANGLATPDDADTFAGVKSGTSTMFRTTWGNIKTALTTLFDGRYLKLAGGVIDGTLGVRSGAPTINLIDTDNNQTRSLHHNSGVIGFLNTSGDYTLQVNDSGQVWSANYGWFHDRFAQAGANCQHNSGVVEFSGFDTGITDSIGQASNPYVVIGLRRGNVGAGNATYLRCVALRNR
;
A
#
# COMPACT_ATOMS: atom_id res chain seq x y z
N MET A 1 85.56 -42.47 -89.26
CA MET A 1 84.89 -41.45 -88.44
C MET A 1 84.05 -40.43 -89.24
N ALA A 2 84.12 -40.36 -90.57
CA ALA A 2 83.30 -39.41 -91.36
C ALA A 2 81.80 -39.75 -91.43
N GLY A 3 81.42 -41.03 -91.47
CA GLY A 3 80.01 -41.44 -91.69
C GLY A 3 79.05 -41.23 -90.50
N ILE A 4 79.55 -41.16 -89.26
CA ILE A 4 78.70 -40.93 -88.07
C ILE A 4 78.33 -39.45 -87.96
N THR A 5 79.25 -38.56 -88.27
CA THR A 5 79.00 -37.11 -88.29
C THR A 5 77.98 -36.74 -89.36
N ASP A 6 78.05 -37.33 -90.55
CA ASP A 6 77.07 -37.11 -91.61
C ASP A 6 75.70 -37.73 -91.29
N TYR A 7 75.67 -38.92 -90.67
CA TYR A 7 74.42 -39.54 -90.23
C TYR A 7 73.71 -38.69 -89.18
N LEU A 8 74.42 -38.23 -88.14
CA LEU A 8 73.87 -37.36 -87.12
C LEU A 8 73.47 -35.99 -87.68
N THR A 9 74.26 -35.41 -88.60
CA THR A 9 73.93 -34.13 -89.24
C THR A 9 72.68 -34.24 -90.12
N SER A 10 72.47 -35.35 -90.83
CA SER A 10 71.26 -35.57 -91.64
C SER A 10 70.02 -35.85 -90.79
N LYS A 11 70.15 -36.61 -89.69
CA LYS A 11 69.09 -36.84 -88.71
C LYS A 11 68.69 -35.56 -88.00
N ILE A 12 69.66 -34.73 -87.60
CA ILE A 12 69.43 -33.44 -86.94
C ILE A 12 68.80 -32.45 -87.91
N LYS A 13 69.25 -32.36 -89.18
CA LYS A 13 68.61 -31.53 -90.22
C LYS A 13 67.19 -31.99 -90.57
N GLY A 14 66.91 -33.30 -90.54
CA GLY A 14 65.56 -33.84 -90.76
C GLY A 14 64.62 -33.69 -89.56
N LEU A 15 65.15 -33.44 -88.36
CA LEU A 15 64.37 -33.16 -87.14
C LEU A 15 64.12 -31.65 -86.96
N LEU A 16 65.09 -30.81 -87.36
CA LEU A 16 65.01 -29.34 -87.35
C LEU A 16 64.63 -28.77 -88.72
N THR A 17 63.61 -29.34 -89.37
CA THR A 17 63.03 -28.66 -90.53
C THR A 17 62.22 -27.45 -90.06
N PRO A 18 62.19 -26.33 -90.81
CA PRO A 18 61.40 -25.16 -90.46
C PRO A 18 59.94 -25.50 -90.14
N GLU A 19 59.34 -26.46 -90.85
CA GLU A 19 57.95 -26.87 -90.65
C GLU A 19 57.73 -27.59 -89.31
N ARG A 20 58.72 -28.38 -88.85
CA ARG A 20 58.65 -29.08 -87.56
C ARG A 20 58.91 -28.13 -86.39
N TRP A 21 59.82 -27.19 -86.58
CA TRP A 21 60.07 -26.13 -85.60
C TRP A 21 58.84 -25.21 -85.46
N ASP A 22 58.26 -24.77 -86.56
CA ASP A 22 57.02 -23.96 -86.56
C ASP A 22 55.83 -24.73 -85.99
N GLY A 23 55.77 -26.05 -86.18
CA GLY A 23 54.78 -26.92 -85.55
C GLY A 23 54.96 -27.01 -84.03
N PHE A 24 56.21 -27.15 -83.57
CA PHE A 24 56.55 -27.16 -82.15
C PHE A 24 56.27 -25.80 -81.48
N ILE A 25 56.65 -24.69 -82.11
CA ILE A 25 56.37 -23.34 -81.63
C ILE A 25 54.86 -23.09 -81.57
N ARG A 26 54.08 -23.51 -82.58
CA ARG A 26 52.59 -23.44 -82.51
C ARG A 26 52.02 -24.30 -81.39
N ALA A 27 52.55 -25.50 -81.17
CA ALA A 27 52.07 -26.37 -80.09
C ALA A 27 52.37 -25.78 -78.70
N LEU A 28 53.52 -25.12 -78.55
CA LEU A 28 53.84 -24.35 -77.35
C LEU A 28 52.92 -23.13 -77.20
N ASP A 29 52.70 -22.37 -78.26
CA ASP A 29 51.83 -21.18 -78.27
C ASP A 29 50.39 -21.53 -77.86
N VAL A 30 49.83 -22.62 -78.40
CA VAL A 30 48.51 -23.13 -77.99
C VAL A 30 48.49 -23.53 -76.52
N ARG A 31 49.54 -24.21 -76.02
CA ARG A 31 49.60 -24.62 -74.60
C ARG A 31 49.77 -23.42 -73.67
N PHE A 32 50.58 -22.43 -74.05
CA PHE A 32 50.75 -21.20 -73.28
C PHE A 32 49.48 -20.34 -73.31
N GLY A 33 48.77 -20.25 -74.43
CA GLY A 33 47.48 -19.55 -74.51
C GLY A 33 46.43 -20.14 -73.55
N VAL A 34 46.37 -21.46 -73.42
CA VAL A 34 45.48 -22.12 -72.43
C VAL A 34 45.91 -21.81 -70.99
N LEU A 35 47.21 -21.79 -70.69
CA LEU A 35 47.71 -21.45 -69.35
C LEU A 35 47.48 -19.97 -69.00
N GLU A 36 47.65 -19.07 -69.96
CA GLU A 36 47.38 -17.63 -69.79
C GLU A 36 45.88 -17.37 -69.58
N GLU A 37 45.01 -18.09 -70.29
CA GLU A 37 43.57 -18.03 -70.06
C GLU A 37 43.19 -18.53 -68.66
N GLN A 38 43.77 -19.64 -68.21
CA GLN A 38 43.59 -20.16 -66.84
C GLN A 38 44.06 -19.15 -65.79
N LEU A 39 45.23 -18.53 -65.97
CA LEU A 39 45.73 -17.46 -65.10
C LEU A 39 44.79 -16.25 -65.08
N GLY A 40 44.22 -15.87 -66.22
CA GLY A 40 43.21 -14.82 -66.32
C GLY A 40 41.89 -15.16 -65.64
N ILE A 41 41.49 -16.43 -65.63
CA ILE A 41 40.33 -16.92 -64.87
C ILE A 41 40.62 -16.89 -63.37
N GLU A 42 41.76 -17.42 -62.92
CA GLU A 42 42.14 -17.44 -61.51
C GLU A 42 42.24 -16.03 -60.92
N ARG A 43 42.81 -15.08 -61.68
CA ARG A 43 42.85 -13.68 -61.28
C ARG A 43 41.45 -13.08 -61.09
N ARG A 44 40.53 -13.33 -62.04
CA ARG A 44 39.13 -12.87 -61.94
C ARG A 44 38.39 -13.51 -60.77
N VAL A 45 38.60 -14.81 -60.52
CA VAL A 45 38.00 -15.50 -59.37
C VAL A 45 38.53 -14.92 -58.06
N THR A 46 39.84 -14.65 -57.98
CA THR A 46 40.46 -14.03 -56.81
C THR A 46 39.90 -12.63 -56.53
N GLU A 47 39.78 -11.79 -57.57
CA GLU A 47 39.18 -10.45 -57.47
C GLU A 47 37.70 -10.53 -57.05
N SER A 48 36.94 -11.49 -57.58
CA SER A 48 35.55 -11.71 -57.20
C SER A 48 35.39 -12.18 -55.74
N ILE A 49 36.29 -13.04 -55.25
CA ILE A 49 36.29 -13.49 -53.85
C ILE A 49 36.64 -12.33 -52.93
N LEU A 50 37.62 -11.50 -53.28
CA LEU A 50 37.99 -10.30 -52.53
C LEU A 50 36.84 -9.30 -52.47
N GLN A 51 36.20 -8.99 -53.60
CA GLN A 51 35.03 -8.12 -53.64
C GLN A 51 33.88 -8.67 -52.81
N ARG A 52 33.60 -9.98 -52.91
CA ARG A 52 32.55 -10.60 -52.11
C ARG A 52 32.89 -10.58 -50.62
N GLY A 53 34.16 -10.77 -50.26
CA GLY A 53 34.66 -10.65 -48.90
C GLY A 53 34.48 -9.24 -48.33
N LEU A 54 34.86 -8.21 -49.10
CA LEU A 54 34.61 -6.80 -48.73
C LEU A 54 33.12 -6.52 -48.56
N GLN A 55 32.28 -6.97 -49.50
CA GLN A 55 30.84 -6.79 -49.45
C GLN A 55 30.24 -7.42 -48.18
N VAL A 56 30.64 -8.65 -47.84
CA VAL A 56 30.17 -9.34 -46.63
C VAL A 56 30.65 -8.63 -45.36
N ILE A 57 31.85 -8.05 -45.37
CA ILE A 57 32.36 -7.23 -44.27
C ILE A 57 31.55 -5.93 -44.15
N GLU A 58 31.25 -5.24 -45.25
CA GLU A 58 30.44 -4.02 -45.25
C GLU A 58 29.00 -4.29 -44.80
N ASP A 59 28.37 -5.34 -45.32
CA ASP A 59 27.00 -5.74 -44.96
C ASP A 59 26.89 -6.25 -43.51
N GLY A 60 27.93 -6.92 -43.00
CA GLY A 60 27.96 -7.49 -41.65
C GLY A 60 28.41 -6.50 -40.57
N ILE A 61 29.50 -5.77 -40.82
CA ILE A 61 30.15 -4.90 -39.83
C ILE A 61 29.68 -3.45 -39.95
N GLY A 62 29.35 -2.97 -41.16
CA GLY A 62 28.89 -1.59 -41.39
C GLY A 62 27.70 -1.20 -40.51
N PRO A 63 26.62 -2.00 -40.43
CA PRO A 63 25.50 -1.74 -39.54
C PRO A 63 25.89 -1.72 -38.06
N ALA A 64 26.85 -2.57 -37.66
CA ALA A 64 27.33 -2.64 -36.27
C ALA A 64 28.13 -1.39 -35.88
N ILE A 65 28.94 -0.83 -36.80
CA ILE A 65 29.67 0.43 -36.58
C ILE A 65 28.69 1.60 -36.42
N ILE A 66 27.67 1.70 -37.29
CA ILE A 66 26.65 2.74 -37.20
C ILE A 66 25.87 2.63 -35.88
N GLN A 67 25.52 1.41 -35.46
CA GLN A 67 24.86 1.18 -34.18
C GLN A 67 25.76 1.55 -32.99
N ALA A 68 27.07 1.28 -33.07
CA ALA A 68 28.02 1.66 -32.05
C ALA A 68 28.20 3.19 -31.95
N GLU A 69 28.23 3.90 -33.09
CA GLU A 69 28.27 5.37 -33.12
C GLU A 69 26.98 5.99 -32.55
N GLN A 70 25.81 5.44 -32.91
CA GLN A 70 24.53 5.86 -32.33
C GLN A 70 24.48 5.58 -30.83
N ALA A 71 24.97 4.43 -30.37
CA ALA A 71 25.07 4.11 -28.95
C ALA A 71 26.02 5.05 -28.22
N ALA A 72 27.17 5.40 -28.81
CA ALA A 72 28.11 6.36 -28.23
C ALA A 72 27.52 7.77 -28.14
N ASN A 73 26.77 8.21 -29.16
CA ASN A 73 26.06 9.49 -29.14
C ASN A 73 24.95 9.51 -28.08
N ASN A 74 24.21 8.42 -27.94
CA ASN A 74 23.19 8.27 -26.89
C ASN A 74 23.82 8.27 -25.49
N ILE A 75 24.96 7.59 -25.30
CA ILE A 75 25.70 7.57 -24.03
C ILE A 75 26.27 8.96 -23.70
N SER A 76 26.78 9.70 -24.69
CA SER A 76 27.25 11.08 -24.50
C SER A 76 26.11 12.04 -24.14
N ALA A 77 24.91 11.87 -24.72
CA ALA A 77 23.72 12.62 -24.34
C ALA A 77 23.28 12.32 -22.90
N ILE A 78 23.39 11.06 -22.45
CA ILE A 78 23.05 10.64 -21.09
C ILE A 78 24.09 11.14 -20.06
N ALA A 79 25.38 11.08 -20.39
CA ALA A 79 26.47 11.55 -19.52
C ALA A 79 26.43 13.08 -19.30
N ASN A 80 25.84 13.84 -20.24
CA ASN A 80 25.71 15.30 -20.13
C ASN A 80 24.42 15.76 -19.42
N LEU A 81 23.49 14.87 -19.04
CA LEU A 81 22.25 15.28 -18.37
C LEU A 81 22.52 16.09 -17.09
N GLY A 82 23.54 15.72 -16.30
CA GLY A 82 23.95 16.50 -15.12
C GLY A 82 24.43 17.92 -15.43
N MET A 83 25.04 18.13 -16.61
CA MET A 83 25.48 19.47 -17.05
C MET A 83 24.36 20.29 -17.69
N VAL A 84 23.35 19.64 -18.29
CA VAL A 84 22.19 20.32 -18.91
C VAL A 84 21.34 21.05 -17.87
N PHE A 85 21.21 20.50 -16.67
CA PHE A 85 20.39 21.10 -15.61
C PHE A 85 21.19 21.99 -14.64
N THR A 86 22.52 22.10 -14.80
CA THR A 86 23.39 22.86 -13.89
C THR A 86 24.13 24.00 -14.58
N ALA A 87 23.98 25.23 -14.09
CA ALA A 87 24.66 26.39 -14.68
C ALA A 87 25.15 27.42 -13.64
N PRO A 88 26.34 28.03 -13.83
CA PRO A 88 26.75 29.17 -13.02
C PRO A 88 25.99 30.44 -13.43
N SER A 89 25.90 31.43 -12.55
CA SER A 89 25.39 32.77 -12.82
C SER A 89 26.19 33.80 -12.04
N ALA A 90 26.74 34.79 -12.75
CA ALA A 90 27.48 35.90 -12.14
C ALA A 90 26.57 37.08 -11.71
N THR A 91 25.25 36.86 -11.67
CA THR A 91 24.29 37.93 -11.41
C THR A 91 24.30 38.30 -9.93
N THR A 92 24.40 39.59 -9.63
CA THR A 92 24.33 40.06 -8.24
C THR A 92 22.88 40.01 -7.74
N VAL A 93 22.61 39.15 -6.77
CA VAL A 93 21.25 38.89 -6.24
C VAL A 93 21.27 38.91 -4.71
N LEU A 94 20.34 39.64 -4.11
CA LEU A 94 20.05 39.62 -2.66
C LEU A 94 19.14 38.44 -2.34
N ILE A 95 19.52 37.61 -1.36
CA ILE A 95 18.67 36.56 -0.80
C ILE A 95 17.42 37.18 -0.19
N GLY A 96 16.26 36.69 -0.62
CA GLY A 96 14.96 37.11 -0.10
C GLY A 96 13.83 36.53 -0.94
N MET A 97 12.61 36.64 -0.41
CA MET A 97 11.39 36.18 -1.08
C MET A 97 11.05 37.00 -2.32
N GLY A 98 10.14 36.48 -3.15
CA GLY A 98 9.69 37.09 -4.40
C GLY A 98 10.59 36.75 -5.58
N GLN A 99 10.32 37.34 -6.75
CA GLN A 99 11.02 36.98 -7.98
C GLN A 99 12.50 37.41 -7.97
N LYS A 100 13.38 36.47 -8.34
CA LYS A 100 14.82 36.69 -8.49
C LYS A 100 15.26 36.28 -9.89
N SER A 101 16.10 37.11 -10.51
CA SER A 101 16.59 36.88 -11.87
C SER A 101 18.07 36.52 -11.85
N PHE A 102 18.43 35.47 -12.58
CA PHE A 102 19.78 34.98 -12.78
C PHE A 102 20.10 34.94 -14.28
N THR A 103 21.32 35.29 -14.65
CA THR A 103 21.78 35.29 -16.04
C THR A 103 22.74 34.13 -16.26
N ILE A 104 22.35 33.20 -17.12
CA ILE A 104 23.18 32.10 -17.59
C ILE A 104 24.21 32.62 -18.60
N PRO A 105 25.50 32.28 -18.47
CA PRO A 105 26.54 32.68 -19.41
C PRO A 105 26.24 32.31 -20.87
N ALA A 106 26.70 33.15 -21.80
CA ALA A 106 26.41 33.02 -23.22
C ALA A 106 26.83 31.67 -23.83
N ASN A 107 27.89 31.04 -23.31
CA ASN A 107 28.37 29.73 -23.75
C ASN A 107 27.52 28.56 -23.23
N ARG A 108 26.57 28.78 -22.32
CA ARG A 108 25.73 27.74 -21.72
C ARG A 108 24.23 27.93 -21.91
N LYS A 109 23.78 29.14 -22.26
CA LYS A 109 22.35 29.46 -22.33
C LYS A 109 21.55 28.57 -23.30
N ASP A 110 22.16 28.09 -24.39
CA ASP A 110 21.48 27.24 -25.38
C ASP A 110 21.37 25.78 -24.94
N GLN A 111 22.24 25.34 -24.03
CA GLN A 111 22.31 23.97 -23.53
C GLN A 111 21.61 23.80 -22.18
N PHE A 112 21.47 24.89 -21.42
CA PHE A 112 20.84 24.86 -20.11
C PHE A 112 19.32 24.69 -20.22
N ALA A 113 18.79 23.67 -19.56
CA ALA A 113 17.36 23.42 -19.43
C ALA A 113 16.99 23.53 -17.95
N PRO A 114 16.33 24.62 -17.49
CA PRO A 114 15.91 24.72 -16.10
C PRO A 114 14.79 23.70 -15.81
N ALA A 115 14.88 23.05 -14.64
CA ALA A 115 13.80 22.22 -14.11
C ALA A 115 12.67 23.10 -13.53
N ALA A 116 11.55 22.47 -13.17
CA ALA A 116 10.40 23.19 -12.59
C ALA A 116 10.76 23.89 -11.27
N ILE A 117 11.63 23.28 -10.46
CA ILE A 117 12.15 23.84 -9.21
C ILE A 117 13.68 23.84 -9.27
N MET A 118 14.26 24.97 -8.93
CA MET A 118 15.69 25.23 -9.00
C MET A 118 16.20 25.75 -7.64
N MET A 119 17.43 25.39 -7.30
CA MET A 119 18.20 26.00 -6.23
C MET A 119 19.34 26.81 -6.84
N ALA A 120 19.48 28.05 -6.39
CA ALA A 120 20.66 28.88 -6.59
C ALA A 120 21.42 28.94 -5.26
N TYR A 121 22.61 28.36 -5.18
CA TYR A 121 23.49 28.51 -4.00
C TYR A 121 24.70 29.36 -4.33
N ALA A 122 25.20 30.14 -3.37
CA ALA A 122 26.39 30.96 -3.55
C ALA A 122 27.65 30.08 -3.60
N GLY A 123 28.48 30.23 -4.62
CA GLY A 123 29.69 29.44 -4.81
C GLY A 123 30.76 29.70 -3.75
N SER A 124 30.80 30.93 -3.22
CA SER A 124 31.72 31.36 -2.17
C SER A 124 31.32 30.89 -0.78
N ASP A 125 30.04 30.62 -0.56
CA ASP A 125 29.50 30.15 0.72
C ASP A 125 28.22 29.34 0.50
N TYR A 126 28.38 28.01 0.49
CA TYR A 126 27.30 27.03 0.29
C TYR A 126 26.22 27.06 1.38
N SER A 127 26.41 27.81 2.47
CA SER A 127 25.40 28.00 3.52
C SER A 127 24.29 28.98 3.11
N ASN A 128 24.42 29.61 1.93
CA ASN A 128 23.51 30.63 1.43
C ASN A 128 22.89 30.18 0.10
N ALA A 129 21.55 30.04 0.07
CA ALA A 129 20.82 29.55 -1.09
C ALA A 129 19.42 30.14 -1.24
N ILE A 130 18.90 30.07 -2.46
CA ILE A 130 17.56 30.46 -2.86
C ILE A 130 16.94 29.25 -3.57
N ILE A 131 15.78 28.78 -3.11
CA ILE A 131 15.00 27.72 -3.76
C ILE A 131 13.74 28.35 -4.32
N GLY A 132 13.45 28.13 -5.60
CA GLY A 132 12.30 28.72 -6.25
C GLY A 132 11.79 27.90 -7.42
N SER A 133 10.54 28.14 -7.79
CA SER A 133 9.98 27.60 -9.02
C SER A 133 10.46 28.43 -10.22
N THR A 134 10.72 27.78 -11.35
CA THR A 134 11.10 28.48 -12.57
C THR A 134 9.89 29.23 -13.13
N ALA A 135 9.87 30.54 -12.99
CA ALA A 135 8.82 31.40 -13.51
C ALA A 135 8.97 31.62 -15.02
N SER A 136 10.21 31.80 -15.51
CA SER A 136 10.50 31.89 -16.94
C SER A 136 11.99 31.67 -17.23
N TYR A 137 12.30 31.24 -18.46
CA TYR A 137 13.66 31.21 -18.97
C TYR A 137 13.71 31.66 -20.43
N ASN A 138 14.44 32.74 -20.69
CA ASN A 138 14.64 33.25 -22.04
C ASN A 138 15.99 32.78 -22.59
N ARG A 139 15.97 31.87 -23.56
CA ARG A 139 17.19 31.34 -24.19
C ARG A 139 17.99 32.37 -24.99
N SER A 140 17.34 33.38 -25.57
CA SER A 140 18.06 34.39 -26.36
C SER A 140 18.87 35.32 -25.45
N THR A 141 18.38 35.64 -24.26
CA THR A 141 19.06 36.52 -23.28
C THR A 141 19.81 35.77 -22.19
N GLY A 142 19.51 34.48 -21.96
CA GLY A 142 20.05 33.68 -20.85
C GLY A 142 19.43 34.00 -19.50
N VAL A 143 18.35 34.78 -19.43
CA VAL A 143 17.74 35.18 -18.15
C VAL A 143 16.78 34.11 -17.65
N LEU A 144 17.07 33.57 -16.47
CA LEU A 144 16.22 32.67 -15.68
C LEU A 144 15.59 33.47 -14.53
N VAL A 145 14.27 33.44 -14.43
CA VAL A 145 13.53 34.05 -13.31
C VAL A 145 13.01 32.92 -12.42
N LEU A 146 13.36 32.97 -11.15
CA LEU A 146 12.84 32.09 -10.11
C LEU A 146 11.83 32.84 -9.26
N ASP A 147 10.67 32.24 -9.02
CA ASP A 147 9.75 32.67 -7.97
C ASP A 147 10.13 31.94 -6.67
N VAL A 148 10.68 32.70 -5.71
CA VAL A 148 11.34 32.13 -4.53
C VAL A 148 10.32 31.55 -3.56
N ILE A 149 10.46 30.26 -3.28
CA ILE A 149 9.64 29.47 -2.37
C ILE A 149 10.30 29.44 -0.98
N GLU A 150 11.63 29.34 -0.94
CA GLU A 150 12.40 29.19 0.29
C GLU A 150 13.79 29.84 0.16
N THR A 151 14.33 30.34 1.27
CA THR A 151 15.68 30.91 1.35
C THR A 151 16.46 30.30 2.50
N ILE A 152 17.75 30.05 2.29
CA ILE A 152 18.70 29.60 3.30
C ILE A 152 19.77 30.67 3.43
N GLY A 153 20.02 31.14 4.66
CA GLY A 153 21.00 32.21 4.91
C GLY A 153 20.53 33.60 4.49
N SER A 154 21.47 34.53 4.31
CA SER A 154 21.18 35.93 3.96
C SER A 154 22.39 36.60 3.30
N GLY A 155 22.16 37.68 2.55
CA GLY A 155 23.24 38.46 1.94
C GLY A 155 23.10 38.63 0.43
N ILE A 156 24.08 39.29 -0.17
CA ILE A 156 24.14 39.58 -1.61
C ILE A 156 25.33 38.85 -2.18
N PHE A 157 25.10 38.02 -3.20
CA PHE A 157 26.14 37.22 -3.85
C PHE A 157 26.07 37.39 -5.37
N ASN A 158 27.18 37.13 -6.04
CA ASN A 158 27.34 37.29 -7.49
C ASN A 158 28.02 36.08 -8.16
N ASP A 159 27.97 34.91 -7.52
CA ASP A 159 28.68 33.70 -7.92
C ASP A 159 27.80 32.46 -7.71
N TRP A 160 26.58 32.51 -8.24
CA TRP A 160 25.57 31.48 -8.04
C TRP A 160 25.85 30.24 -8.85
N THR A 161 25.52 29.07 -8.30
CA THR A 161 25.33 27.85 -9.08
C THR A 161 23.87 27.42 -9.00
N LEU A 162 23.26 27.24 -10.17
CA LEU A 162 21.87 26.86 -10.36
C LEU A 162 21.81 25.36 -10.63
N THR A 163 21.02 24.62 -9.85
CA THR A 163 20.86 23.17 -9.94
C THR A 163 19.39 22.80 -9.72
N PRO A 164 18.87 21.71 -10.33
CA PRO A 164 17.53 21.23 -10.02
C PRO A 164 17.43 20.77 -8.57
N VAL A 165 16.27 20.99 -7.95
CA VAL A 165 15.92 20.41 -6.64
C VAL A 165 14.83 19.39 -6.85
N ALA A 166 15.03 18.17 -6.36
CA ALA A 166 13.94 17.24 -6.14
C ALA A 166 13.31 17.61 -4.79
N THR A 167 11.99 17.86 -4.76
CA THR A 167 11.31 18.01 -3.47
C THR A 167 11.35 16.66 -2.74
N THR A 168 11.21 16.66 -1.42
CA THR A 168 11.07 15.41 -0.65
C THR A 168 9.91 14.56 -1.16
N ALA A 169 8.81 15.21 -1.61
CA ALA A 169 7.66 14.53 -2.22
C ALA A 169 8.01 13.80 -3.53
N ASP A 170 8.85 14.41 -4.39
CA ASP A 170 9.29 13.77 -5.64
C ASP A 170 10.24 12.59 -5.38
N LEU A 171 11.11 12.72 -4.37
CA LEU A 171 12.00 11.63 -3.95
C LEU A 171 11.24 10.46 -3.33
N GLU A 172 10.18 10.74 -2.57
CA GLU A 172 9.28 9.73 -2.02
C GLU A 172 8.51 9.01 -3.14
N ALA A 173 7.92 9.75 -4.08
CA ALA A 173 7.23 9.17 -5.23
C ALA A 173 8.16 8.30 -6.09
N LEU A 174 9.40 8.75 -6.32
CA LEU A 174 10.40 7.96 -7.06
C LEU A 174 10.80 6.70 -6.30
N ARG A 175 11.01 6.79 -4.99
CA ARG A 175 11.33 5.63 -4.14
C ARG A 175 10.22 4.58 -4.20
N ASP A 176 8.98 5.03 -4.11
CA ASP A 176 7.81 4.15 -4.15
C ASP A 176 7.67 3.48 -5.52
N GLN A 177 7.88 4.22 -6.62
CA GLN A 177 7.89 3.65 -7.97
C GLN A 177 9.01 2.62 -8.16
N VAL A 178 10.23 2.92 -7.70
CA VAL A 178 11.36 1.98 -7.77
C VAL A 178 11.08 0.71 -6.95
N GLN A 179 10.44 0.85 -5.79
CA GLN A 179 10.05 -0.30 -4.96
C GLN A 179 8.97 -1.15 -5.65
N ALA A 180 7.99 -0.53 -6.32
CA ALA A 180 6.99 -1.22 -7.12
C ALA A 180 7.62 -1.98 -8.30
N ASP A 181 8.53 -1.35 -9.02
CA ASP A 181 9.24 -1.96 -10.17
C ASP A 181 10.11 -3.15 -9.72
N ARG A 182 10.79 -3.03 -8.58
CA ARG A 182 11.57 -4.13 -7.99
C ARG A 182 10.69 -5.31 -7.61
N LEU A 183 9.50 -5.07 -7.06
CA LEU A 183 8.54 -6.11 -6.74
C LEU A 183 8.03 -6.80 -8.01
N GLN A 184 7.66 -6.01 -9.04
CA GLN A 184 7.19 -6.55 -10.31
C GLN A 184 8.27 -7.38 -11.02
N ALA A 185 9.53 -6.94 -10.97
CA ALA A 185 10.65 -7.71 -11.50
C ALA A 185 10.81 -9.06 -10.78
N GLY A 186 10.64 -9.09 -9.46
CA GLY A 186 10.64 -10.32 -8.67
C GLY A 186 9.50 -11.29 -9.06
N LEU A 187 8.29 -10.76 -9.27
CA LEU A 187 7.14 -11.55 -9.74
C LEU A 187 7.37 -12.12 -11.14
N ASN A 188 7.89 -11.32 -12.07
CA ASN A 188 8.21 -11.75 -13.42
C ASN A 188 9.28 -12.86 -13.43
N ALA A 189 10.31 -12.74 -12.58
CA ALA A 189 11.32 -13.78 -12.41
C ALA A 189 10.72 -15.09 -11.87
N GLY A 190 9.85 -15.01 -10.86
CA GLY A 190 9.14 -16.18 -10.32
C GLY A 190 8.24 -16.85 -11.36
N ALA A 191 7.49 -16.06 -12.14
CA ALA A 191 6.65 -16.56 -13.23
C ALA A 191 7.49 -17.26 -14.32
N ALA A 192 8.65 -16.73 -14.67
CA ALA A 192 9.56 -17.36 -15.62
C ALA A 192 10.12 -18.70 -15.11
N VAL A 193 10.44 -18.80 -13.82
CA VAL A 193 10.87 -20.07 -13.19
C VAL A 193 9.74 -21.10 -13.22
N ASN A 194 8.52 -20.70 -12.88
CA ASN A 194 7.36 -21.60 -12.95
C ASN A 194 7.09 -22.08 -14.38
N ALA A 195 7.10 -21.17 -15.36
CA ALA A 195 6.93 -21.52 -16.76
C ALA A 195 8.02 -22.49 -17.25
N LYS A 196 9.27 -22.32 -16.81
CA LYS A 196 10.35 -23.27 -17.09
C LYS A 196 10.06 -24.65 -16.50
N ASN A 197 9.67 -24.72 -15.22
CA ASN A 197 9.38 -25.98 -14.54
C ASN A 197 8.19 -26.71 -15.19
N ASP A 198 7.14 -25.97 -15.54
CA ASP A 198 5.96 -26.52 -16.24
C ASP A 198 6.36 -27.07 -17.61
N ALA A 199 7.16 -26.33 -18.39
CA ALA A 199 7.68 -26.80 -19.67
C ALA A 199 8.57 -28.05 -19.52
N GLN A 200 9.39 -28.12 -18.47
CA GLN A 200 10.20 -29.30 -18.17
C GLN A 200 9.33 -30.51 -17.79
N SER A 201 8.26 -30.31 -17.00
CA SER A 201 7.31 -31.36 -16.65
C SER A 201 6.58 -31.88 -17.89
N ILE A 202 6.04 -30.98 -18.72
CA ILE A 202 5.36 -31.33 -19.97
C ILE A 202 6.30 -32.11 -20.90
N ALA A 203 7.56 -31.67 -21.05
CA ALA A 203 8.52 -32.37 -21.89
C ALA A 203 8.88 -33.76 -21.33
N THR A 204 8.94 -33.90 -20.00
CA THR A 204 9.20 -35.19 -19.34
C THR A 204 8.04 -36.15 -19.54
N ASP A 205 6.79 -35.70 -19.33
CA ASP A 205 5.59 -36.51 -19.54
C ASP A 205 5.43 -36.91 -21.01
N PHE A 206 5.68 -35.98 -21.94
CA PHE A 206 5.63 -36.26 -23.36
C PHE A 206 6.65 -37.34 -23.76
N ARG A 207 7.90 -37.25 -23.29
CA ARG A 207 8.94 -38.26 -23.54
C ARG A 207 8.65 -39.61 -22.86
N ALA A 208 7.89 -39.62 -21.77
CA ALA A 208 7.45 -40.85 -21.10
C ALA A 208 6.36 -41.58 -21.88
N LYS A 209 5.50 -40.84 -22.60
CA LYS A 209 4.37 -41.39 -23.37
C LYS A 209 4.64 -41.58 -24.85
N TYR A 210 5.47 -40.76 -25.48
CA TYR A 210 5.78 -40.86 -26.90
C TYR A 210 7.26 -41.15 -27.12
N LEU A 211 7.55 -42.40 -27.51
CA LEU A 211 8.92 -42.91 -27.64
C LEU A 211 9.51 -42.75 -29.05
N GLY A 212 8.71 -42.23 -30.00
CA GLY A 212 9.10 -42.02 -31.39
C GLY A 212 9.12 -43.31 -32.22
N SER A 213 10.04 -43.39 -33.19
CA SER A 213 10.18 -44.55 -34.08
C SER A 213 11.29 -45.49 -33.61
N ARG A 214 11.03 -46.79 -33.52
CA ARG A 214 11.99 -47.83 -33.09
C ARG A 214 11.81 -49.10 -33.92
N THR A 215 12.86 -49.89 -34.11
CA THR A 215 12.78 -51.17 -34.85
C THR A 215 12.36 -52.35 -33.98
N THR A 216 12.51 -52.23 -32.66
CA THR A 216 12.15 -53.24 -31.65
C THR A 216 11.43 -52.60 -30.47
N ASP A 217 10.77 -53.44 -29.65
CA ASP A 217 10.05 -53.03 -28.45
C ASP A 217 10.98 -52.37 -27.42
N PRO A 218 10.76 -51.09 -27.06
CA PRO A 218 11.55 -50.42 -26.03
C PRO A 218 11.29 -51.01 -24.65
N THR A 219 12.35 -51.15 -23.84
CA THR A 219 12.26 -51.52 -22.42
C THR A 219 12.29 -50.31 -21.49
N THR A 220 12.73 -49.15 -21.99
CA THR A 220 12.77 -47.88 -21.28
C THR A 220 12.12 -46.74 -22.08
N ASP A 221 11.64 -45.73 -21.35
CA ASP A 221 11.04 -44.53 -21.91
C ASP A 221 12.08 -43.48 -22.34
N GLY A 222 11.63 -42.33 -22.86
CA GLY A 222 12.51 -41.23 -23.26
C GLY A 222 13.20 -40.49 -22.11
N ASN A 223 12.96 -40.86 -20.85
CA ASN A 223 13.62 -40.35 -19.66
C ASN A 223 14.53 -41.40 -18.98
N GLY A 224 14.60 -42.62 -19.53
CA GLY A 224 15.41 -43.72 -18.98
C GLY A 224 14.70 -44.57 -17.91
N ASN A 225 13.41 -44.33 -17.65
CA ASN A 225 12.62 -45.13 -16.72
C ASN A 225 12.01 -46.35 -17.44
N PRO A 226 11.53 -47.38 -16.71
CA PRO A 226 10.71 -48.43 -17.32
C PRO A 226 9.49 -47.86 -18.05
N VAL A 227 9.12 -48.47 -19.18
CA VAL A 227 7.98 -48.00 -20.00
C VAL A 227 6.69 -48.06 -19.18
N SER A 228 5.95 -46.95 -19.18
CA SER A 228 4.66 -46.84 -18.50
C SER A 228 3.49 -47.22 -19.40
N ILE A 229 2.41 -47.74 -18.82
CA ILE A 229 1.16 -48.05 -19.54
C ILE A 229 0.66 -46.81 -20.30
N GLY A 230 0.23 -47.01 -21.54
CA GLY A 230 -0.22 -45.97 -22.45
C GLY A 230 0.91 -45.29 -23.22
N ALA A 231 2.17 -45.73 -23.07
CA ALA A 231 3.25 -45.29 -23.96
C ALA A 231 3.01 -45.79 -25.39
N LEU A 232 3.46 -45.00 -26.36
CA LEU A 232 3.24 -45.19 -27.79
C LEU A 232 4.57 -45.07 -28.54
N TYR A 233 4.76 -45.92 -29.54
CA TYR A 233 5.88 -45.80 -30.46
C TYR A 233 5.52 -46.39 -31.83
N THR A 234 6.18 -45.91 -32.88
CA THR A 234 6.05 -46.49 -34.22
C THR A 234 7.11 -47.55 -34.42
N ASN A 235 6.70 -48.80 -34.68
CA ASN A 235 7.61 -49.86 -35.04
C ASN A 235 7.98 -49.73 -36.53
N SER A 236 9.19 -49.25 -36.81
CA SER A 236 9.66 -49.06 -38.19
C SER A 236 10.05 -50.36 -38.89
N GLY A 237 10.19 -51.48 -38.17
CA GLY A 237 10.40 -52.80 -38.76
C GLY A 237 9.10 -53.42 -39.30
N SER A 238 7.98 -53.22 -38.58
CA SER A 238 6.66 -53.75 -38.99
C SER A 238 5.73 -52.71 -39.62
N GLY A 239 6.09 -51.42 -39.57
CA GLY A 239 5.27 -50.31 -40.08
C GLY A 239 4.02 -50.02 -39.25
N LYS A 240 3.95 -50.50 -38.00
CA LYS A 240 2.76 -50.38 -37.14
C LYS A 240 3.00 -49.45 -35.95
N LEU A 241 1.95 -48.73 -35.55
CA LEU A 241 1.92 -48.09 -34.24
C LEU A 241 1.69 -49.16 -33.16
N ARG A 242 2.46 -49.10 -32.07
CA ARG A 242 2.29 -49.97 -30.90
C ARG A 242 2.02 -49.13 -29.66
N TYR A 243 1.25 -49.68 -28.73
CA TYR A 243 1.04 -49.10 -27.41
C TYR A 243 1.41 -50.09 -26.30
N TYR A 244 1.82 -49.58 -25.15
CA TYR A 244 2.19 -50.40 -23.99
C TYR A 244 0.97 -50.59 -23.08
N GLY A 245 0.45 -51.82 -23.00
CA GLY A 245 -0.69 -52.21 -22.17
C GLY A 245 -0.29 -53.00 -20.93
N LEU A 246 -1.28 -53.60 -20.25
CA LEU A 246 -1.08 -54.41 -19.04
C LEU A 246 -0.25 -55.68 -19.29
N SER A 247 -0.21 -56.17 -20.52
CA SER A 247 0.54 -57.36 -20.92
C SER A 247 1.79 -57.03 -21.76
N GLY A 248 2.26 -55.77 -21.76
CA GLY A 248 3.38 -55.30 -22.56
C GLY A 248 2.96 -54.64 -23.89
N TRP A 249 3.86 -54.66 -24.89
CA TRP A 249 3.63 -54.02 -26.19
C TRP A 249 2.60 -54.75 -27.04
N GLN A 250 1.63 -54.00 -27.55
CA GLN A 250 0.55 -54.49 -28.39
C GLN A 250 0.45 -53.65 -29.66
N ASP A 251 0.07 -54.28 -30.77
CA ASP A 251 -0.21 -53.54 -32.02
C ASP A 251 -1.51 -52.75 -31.87
N THR A 252 -1.52 -51.50 -32.29
CA THR A 252 -2.77 -50.76 -32.44
C THR A 252 -3.55 -51.40 -33.59
N THR A 253 -4.46 -52.32 -33.28
CA THR A 253 -5.30 -52.95 -34.29
C THR A 253 -6.27 -51.90 -34.79
N ALA A 254 -6.35 -51.70 -36.11
CA ALA A 254 -7.47 -50.98 -36.69
C ALA A 254 -8.72 -51.83 -36.42
N GLY A 255 -9.45 -51.55 -35.33
CA GLY A 255 -10.68 -52.23 -35.00
C GLY A 255 -11.66 -52.05 -36.16
N SER A 256 -11.85 -53.09 -36.97
CA SER A 256 -13.09 -53.18 -37.75
C SER A 256 -14.18 -53.54 -36.77
N ASN A 257 -15.01 -52.57 -36.41
CA ASN A 257 -16.20 -52.76 -35.56
C ASN A 257 -17.34 -53.49 -36.30
N ILE A 258 -17.03 -54.09 -37.45
CA ILE A 258 -17.99 -54.75 -38.34
C ILE A 258 -17.46 -56.16 -38.59
N VAL A 259 -18.14 -57.15 -38.02
CA VAL A 259 -17.91 -58.56 -38.33
C VAL A 259 -18.82 -58.95 -39.49
N ARG A 260 -18.25 -59.57 -40.53
CA ARG A 260 -18.97 -59.92 -41.77
C ARG A 260 -19.10 -61.43 -41.88
N TYR A 261 -20.34 -61.88 -42.07
CA TYR A 261 -20.69 -63.26 -42.35
C TYR A 261 -21.33 -63.38 -43.71
N THR A 262 -20.98 -64.42 -44.48
CA THR A 262 -21.54 -64.64 -45.81
C THR A 262 -21.91 -66.11 -45.97
N PHE A 263 -23.12 -66.37 -46.47
CA PHE A 263 -23.60 -67.71 -46.78
C PHE A 263 -24.51 -67.70 -48.01
N VAL A 264 -24.89 -68.87 -48.52
CA VAL A 264 -25.82 -69.00 -49.66
C VAL A 264 -27.06 -69.75 -49.18
N THR A 265 -28.24 -69.28 -49.58
CA THR A 265 -29.52 -69.90 -49.21
C THR A 265 -29.72 -71.23 -49.94
N ASP A 266 -30.38 -72.16 -49.27
CA ASP A 266 -30.74 -73.49 -49.76
C ASP A 266 -32.26 -73.70 -49.66
N ASP A 267 -32.72 -74.94 -49.86
CA ASP A 267 -34.15 -75.31 -49.89
C ASP A 267 -34.86 -75.29 -48.53
N ARG A 268 -34.20 -74.77 -47.49
CA ARG A 268 -34.72 -74.72 -46.11
C ARG A 268 -35.76 -73.61 -45.88
N GLY A 269 -36.04 -72.77 -46.87
CA GLY A 269 -37.05 -71.72 -46.81
C GLY A 269 -36.79 -70.70 -45.70
N THR A 270 -37.74 -70.54 -44.76
CA THR A 270 -37.61 -69.61 -43.62
C THR A 270 -36.92 -70.20 -42.40
N ALA A 271 -36.39 -71.44 -42.48
CA ALA A 271 -35.69 -72.04 -41.35
C ALA A 271 -34.38 -71.28 -41.03
N PRO A 272 -33.88 -71.32 -39.79
CA PRO A 272 -32.73 -70.51 -39.39
C PRO A 272 -31.38 -70.96 -39.99
N TYR A 273 -30.56 -69.97 -40.34
CA TYR A 273 -29.13 -70.05 -40.63
C TYR A 273 -28.32 -69.71 -39.37
N PRO A 274 -27.38 -70.57 -38.94
CA PRO A 274 -26.55 -70.28 -37.78
C PRO A 274 -25.49 -69.23 -38.10
N LEU A 275 -25.43 -68.18 -37.28
CA LEU A 275 -24.36 -67.20 -37.23
C LEU A 275 -23.25 -67.67 -36.28
N PRO A 276 -21.97 -67.42 -36.58
CA PRO A 276 -20.86 -67.79 -35.68
C PRO A 276 -20.86 -67.06 -34.34
N GLU A 277 -21.47 -65.88 -34.26
CA GLU A 277 -21.67 -65.14 -33.01
C GLU A 277 -23.08 -64.54 -32.97
N ALA A 278 -23.62 -64.39 -31.76
CA ALA A 278 -24.91 -63.75 -31.56
C ALA A 278 -24.73 -62.21 -31.62
N PRO A 279 -25.47 -61.49 -32.48
CA PRO A 279 -25.48 -60.04 -32.43
C PRO A 279 -26.11 -59.56 -31.11
N ALA A 280 -25.64 -58.41 -30.61
CA ALA A 280 -26.17 -57.81 -29.38
C ALA A 280 -27.66 -57.47 -29.47
N SER A 281 -28.12 -57.11 -30.68
CA SER A 281 -29.53 -56.93 -31.01
C SER A 281 -29.74 -57.09 -32.51
N LYS A 282 -30.99 -57.28 -32.93
CA LYS A 282 -31.37 -57.27 -34.35
C LYS A 282 -31.03 -55.95 -35.06
N ASP A 283 -31.05 -54.83 -34.34
CA ASP A 283 -30.75 -53.50 -34.89
C ASP A 283 -29.25 -53.30 -35.17
N ASN A 284 -28.39 -54.16 -34.61
CA ASN A 284 -26.95 -54.16 -34.88
C ASN A 284 -26.59 -54.95 -36.15
N CYS A 285 -27.57 -55.52 -36.85
CA CYS A 285 -27.34 -56.31 -38.05
C CYS A 285 -27.69 -55.51 -39.32
N PHE A 286 -26.75 -55.45 -40.26
CA PHE A 286 -27.02 -55.02 -41.63
C PHE A 286 -26.95 -56.22 -42.56
N VAL A 287 -28.08 -56.53 -43.21
CA VAL A 287 -28.24 -57.76 -43.98
C VAL A 287 -28.48 -57.44 -45.44
N ILE A 288 -27.77 -58.12 -46.34
CA ILE A 288 -27.91 -58.01 -47.79
C ILE A 288 -28.17 -59.40 -48.34
N ALA A 289 -29.22 -59.56 -49.15
CA ALA A 289 -29.48 -60.80 -49.88
C ALA A 289 -29.41 -60.52 -51.39
N GLY A 290 -28.47 -61.17 -52.08
CA GLY A 290 -28.05 -60.83 -53.43
C GLY A 290 -27.50 -59.40 -53.47
N ASN A 291 -28.17 -58.53 -54.21
CA ASN A 291 -27.87 -57.09 -54.28
C ASN A 291 -28.85 -56.22 -53.50
N ASN A 292 -29.77 -56.82 -52.74
CA ASN A 292 -30.84 -56.11 -52.05
C ASN A 292 -30.56 -56.03 -50.54
N PRO A 293 -30.36 -54.82 -49.98
CA PRO A 293 -30.31 -54.64 -48.53
C PRO A 293 -31.70 -54.90 -47.94
N LEU A 294 -31.76 -55.71 -46.89
CA LEU A 294 -32.99 -56.08 -46.23
C LEU A 294 -33.32 -55.10 -45.10
N LYS A 295 -34.60 -54.74 -45.00
CA LYS A 295 -35.12 -53.98 -43.86
C LYS A 295 -35.21 -54.88 -42.63
N GLY A 296 -35.11 -54.31 -41.43
CA GLY A 296 -35.24 -55.05 -40.17
C GLY A 296 -36.51 -55.91 -40.10
N SER A 297 -37.62 -55.53 -40.73
CA SER A 297 -38.84 -56.35 -40.75
C SER A 297 -38.76 -57.62 -41.62
N ALA A 298 -37.73 -57.78 -42.45
CA ALA A 298 -37.62 -58.89 -43.42
C ALA A 298 -36.81 -60.10 -42.91
N PHE A 299 -36.15 -59.97 -41.76
CA PHE A 299 -35.37 -61.04 -41.14
C PHE A 299 -35.53 -61.01 -39.62
N ASN A 300 -35.16 -62.09 -38.94
CA ASN A 300 -35.12 -62.19 -37.49
C ASN A 300 -33.77 -62.74 -37.05
N VAL A 301 -33.34 -62.31 -35.85
CA VAL A 301 -32.17 -62.88 -35.19
C VAL A 301 -32.52 -63.19 -33.74
N ASP A 302 -32.28 -64.43 -33.34
CA ASP A 302 -32.46 -64.91 -31.97
C ASP A 302 -31.22 -65.69 -31.54
N GLY A 303 -30.41 -65.10 -30.66
CA GLY A 303 -29.07 -65.60 -30.37
C GLY A 303 -28.25 -65.71 -31.65
N THR A 304 -27.74 -66.91 -31.95
CA THR A 304 -27.01 -67.19 -33.19
C THR A 304 -27.91 -67.56 -34.37
N ASN A 305 -29.22 -67.64 -34.21
CA ASN A 305 -30.13 -68.06 -35.27
C ASN A 305 -30.62 -66.87 -36.09
N PHE A 306 -30.17 -66.78 -37.34
CA PHE A 306 -30.65 -65.82 -38.32
C PHE A 306 -31.72 -66.45 -39.21
N SER A 307 -32.87 -65.83 -39.43
CA SER A 307 -33.91 -66.37 -40.31
C SER A 307 -34.57 -65.28 -41.16
N PHE A 308 -35.14 -65.66 -42.30
CA PHE A 308 -35.93 -64.76 -43.13
C PHE A 308 -37.41 -64.83 -42.78
N VAL A 309 -38.09 -63.69 -42.81
CA VAL A 309 -39.56 -63.62 -42.63
C VAL A 309 -40.29 -64.10 -43.90
N THR A 310 -39.65 -63.96 -45.06
CA THR A 310 -40.12 -64.49 -46.34
C THR A 310 -38.94 -65.15 -47.05
N ASP A 311 -39.16 -66.34 -47.58
CA ASP A 311 -38.11 -67.11 -48.26
C ASP A 311 -37.49 -66.30 -49.42
N PRO A 312 -36.17 -66.03 -49.40
CA PRO A 312 -35.49 -65.31 -50.48
C PRO A 312 -35.29 -66.16 -51.74
N GLY A 313 -35.57 -67.47 -51.69
CA GLY A 313 -35.33 -68.43 -52.76
C GLY A 313 -33.95 -69.08 -52.68
N VAL A 314 -33.80 -70.25 -53.31
CA VAL A 314 -32.58 -71.08 -53.29
C VAL A 314 -31.46 -70.43 -54.12
N GLY A 315 -30.23 -70.43 -53.60
CA GLY A 315 -29.03 -69.98 -54.31
C GLY A 315 -28.69 -68.48 -54.17
N VAL A 316 -29.37 -67.75 -53.29
CA VAL A 316 -29.12 -66.33 -53.04
C VAL A 316 -27.96 -66.17 -52.04
N THR A 317 -26.94 -65.39 -52.40
CA THR A 317 -25.85 -65.04 -51.48
C THR A 317 -26.34 -64.02 -50.46
N VAL A 318 -26.13 -64.29 -49.17
CA VAL A 318 -26.54 -63.46 -48.06
C VAL A 318 -25.30 -62.99 -47.30
N GLU A 319 -25.20 -61.68 -47.08
CA GLU A 319 -24.18 -61.04 -46.26
C GLU A 319 -24.84 -60.45 -45.01
N VAL A 320 -24.42 -60.91 -43.83
CA VAL A 320 -24.83 -60.37 -42.52
C VAL A 320 -23.63 -59.65 -41.92
N LYS A 321 -23.75 -58.35 -41.71
CA LYS A 321 -22.75 -57.50 -41.03
C LYS A 321 -23.25 -57.20 -39.63
N ILE A 322 -22.49 -57.61 -38.62
CA ILE A 322 -22.78 -57.31 -37.21
C ILE A 322 -21.90 -56.15 -36.78
N ILE A 323 -22.53 -55.06 -36.33
CA ILE A 323 -21.82 -53.91 -35.77
C ILE A 323 -21.62 -54.15 -34.28
N ALA A 324 -20.37 -54.37 -33.88
CA ALA A 324 -20.00 -54.49 -32.47
C ALA A 324 -19.93 -53.09 -31.85
N GLN A 325 -20.62 -52.89 -30.72
CA GLN A 325 -20.50 -51.66 -29.95
C GLN A 325 -19.09 -51.62 -29.34
N LEU A 326 -18.24 -50.73 -29.85
CA LEU A 326 -17.00 -50.40 -29.14
C LEU A 326 -17.42 -49.66 -27.87
N ALA A 327 -17.17 -50.24 -26.70
CA ALA A 327 -17.30 -49.52 -25.45
C ALA A 327 -16.23 -48.42 -25.44
N ILE A 328 -16.54 -47.26 -26.02
CA ILE A 328 -15.88 -46.02 -25.61
C ILE A 328 -16.35 -45.85 -24.19
N GLY A 329 -15.48 -46.16 -23.22
CA GLY A 329 -15.80 -45.98 -21.81
C GLY A 329 -16.33 -44.58 -21.63
N THR A 330 -17.64 -44.47 -21.40
CA THR A 330 -18.24 -43.22 -20.98
C THR A 330 -17.44 -42.80 -19.77
N PRO A 331 -16.86 -41.59 -19.74
CA PRO A 331 -16.24 -41.10 -18.52
C PRO A 331 -17.31 -41.23 -17.43
N SER A 332 -17.09 -42.11 -16.46
CA SER A 332 -17.96 -42.14 -15.30
C SER A 332 -17.84 -40.78 -14.62
N ASP A 333 -18.84 -40.40 -13.83
CA ASP A 333 -18.81 -39.16 -13.02
C ASP A 333 -17.55 -39.10 -12.10
N GLU A 334 -16.83 -40.22 -11.96
CA GLU A 334 -15.52 -40.32 -11.29
C GLU A 334 -14.35 -39.72 -12.07
N THR A 335 -14.51 -39.36 -13.35
CA THR A 335 -13.43 -38.70 -14.11
C THR A 335 -13.21 -37.26 -13.69
N VAL A 336 -14.18 -36.68 -12.97
CA VAL A 336 -14.06 -35.49 -12.12
C VAL A 336 -14.39 -35.90 -10.67
N ASP A 337 -13.74 -36.94 -10.14
CA ASP A 337 -13.93 -37.27 -8.73
C ASP A 337 -13.41 -36.12 -7.84
N ALA A 338 -13.95 -36.08 -6.62
CA ALA A 338 -13.47 -35.19 -5.55
C ALA A 338 -11.97 -35.40 -5.23
N ALA A 339 -11.33 -36.44 -5.78
CA ALA A 339 -9.89 -36.68 -5.66
C ALA A 339 -9.05 -36.00 -6.77
N LYS A 340 -9.65 -35.46 -7.84
CA LYS A 340 -9.00 -34.49 -8.74
C LYS A 340 -9.29 -33.05 -8.35
N ILE A 341 -10.40 -32.83 -7.64
CA ILE A 341 -10.67 -31.62 -6.86
C ILE A 341 -10.29 -31.88 -5.39
N LYS A 342 -9.07 -32.38 -5.12
CA LYS A 342 -8.62 -32.49 -3.72
C LYS A 342 -8.62 -31.10 -3.11
N THR A 343 -9.03 -31.00 -1.86
CA THR A 343 -8.83 -29.81 -1.02
C THR A 343 -7.40 -29.29 -1.10
N ASP A 344 -6.42 -30.18 -1.30
CA ASP A 344 -5.00 -29.84 -1.47
C ASP A 344 -4.68 -29.19 -2.83
N ALA A 345 -5.38 -29.59 -3.91
CA ALA A 345 -5.27 -28.94 -5.20
C ALA A 345 -5.88 -27.53 -5.13
N VAL A 346 -6.97 -27.36 -4.39
CA VAL A 346 -7.55 -26.03 -4.10
C VAL A 346 -6.60 -25.20 -3.24
N ALA A 347 -6.01 -25.75 -2.18
CA ALA A 347 -5.04 -25.06 -1.34
C ALA A 347 -3.78 -24.64 -2.12
N GLY A 348 -3.26 -25.53 -2.97
CA GLY A 348 -2.14 -25.26 -3.87
C GLY A 348 -2.49 -24.21 -4.94
N LEU A 349 -3.71 -24.24 -5.48
CA LEU A 349 -4.19 -23.22 -6.42
C LEU A 349 -4.33 -21.86 -5.74
N ARG A 350 -4.86 -21.81 -4.51
CA ARG A 350 -4.99 -20.58 -3.71
C ARG A 350 -3.63 -19.98 -3.38
N ALA A 351 -2.65 -20.80 -3.02
CA ALA A 351 -1.27 -20.37 -2.83
C ALA A 351 -0.65 -19.81 -4.14
N LYS A 352 -0.86 -20.49 -5.27
CA LYS A 352 -0.39 -20.02 -6.60
C LYS A 352 -1.08 -18.72 -7.06
N LEU A 353 -2.33 -18.51 -6.66
CA LEU A 353 -3.10 -17.29 -6.91
C LEU A 353 -2.83 -16.17 -5.89
N GLY A 354 -1.95 -16.39 -4.89
CA GLY A 354 -1.67 -15.41 -3.83
C GLY A 354 -2.83 -15.21 -2.84
N ILE A 355 -3.82 -16.10 -2.84
CA ILE A 355 -4.95 -16.09 -1.92
C ILE A 355 -4.50 -16.77 -0.63
N ASN A 356 -3.86 -16.00 0.24
CA ASN A 356 -3.53 -16.45 1.59
C ASN A 356 -4.81 -16.38 2.45
N ASP A 357 -5.18 -17.49 3.10
CA ASP A 357 -6.15 -17.41 4.18
C ASP A 357 -5.61 -16.49 5.27
N PRO A 358 -6.36 -15.48 5.71
CA PRO A 358 -5.93 -14.63 6.81
C PRO A 358 -5.82 -15.50 8.07
N THR A 359 -4.59 -15.85 8.44
CA THR A 359 -4.26 -16.44 9.73
C THR A 359 -4.26 -15.35 10.80
N THR A 360 -4.45 -15.74 12.06
CA THR A 360 -4.31 -14.83 13.20
C THR A 360 -2.93 -14.16 13.22
N ALA A 361 -1.88 -14.86 12.79
CA ALA A 361 -0.52 -14.32 12.66
C ALA A 361 -0.42 -13.21 11.60
N THR A 362 -1.01 -13.43 10.41
CA THR A 362 -1.00 -12.43 9.33
C THR A 362 -1.84 -11.20 9.65
N VAL A 363 -2.99 -11.38 10.33
CA VAL A 363 -3.82 -10.25 10.79
C VAL A 363 -3.10 -9.46 11.87
N GLY A 364 -2.45 -10.15 12.83
CA GLY A 364 -1.65 -9.50 13.88
C GLY A 364 -0.47 -8.70 13.31
N ALA A 365 0.25 -9.26 12.33
CA ALA A 365 1.35 -8.55 11.66
C ALA A 365 0.87 -7.30 10.90
N ALA A 366 -0.28 -7.38 10.22
CA ALA A 366 -0.86 -6.24 9.50
C ALA A 366 -1.28 -5.11 10.47
N ILE A 367 -1.88 -5.45 11.62
CA ILE A 367 -2.26 -4.47 12.64
C ILE A 367 -1.02 -3.83 13.27
N ALA A 368 0.03 -4.62 13.56
CA ALA A 368 1.28 -4.11 14.15
C ALA A 368 2.06 -3.19 13.21
N ALA A 369 1.94 -3.40 11.90
CA ALA A 369 2.58 -2.57 10.88
C ALA A 369 1.76 -1.32 10.50
N ALA A 370 0.50 -1.21 10.94
CA ALA A 370 -0.34 -0.06 10.63
C ALA A 370 0.13 1.20 11.37
N ASN A 371 0.02 2.36 10.72
CA ASN A 371 0.33 3.65 11.33
C ASN A 371 -0.66 3.95 12.46
N GLY A 372 -0.15 4.41 13.60
CA GLY A 372 -0.98 4.83 14.72
C GLY A 372 -1.79 6.08 14.39
N LEU A 373 -3.06 6.11 14.77
CA LEU A 373 -3.92 7.29 14.71
C LEU A 373 -4.03 7.93 16.09
N ALA A 374 -3.51 9.14 16.25
CA ALA A 374 -3.43 9.82 17.54
C ALA A 374 -4.80 10.28 18.06
N THR A 375 -5.73 10.62 17.17
CA THR A 375 -7.08 11.08 17.53
C THR A 375 -8.07 10.48 16.55
N PRO A 376 -8.78 9.41 16.94
CA PRO A 376 -9.80 8.84 16.08
C PRO A 376 -10.99 9.79 15.92
N ASP A 377 -11.57 9.81 14.72
CA ASP A 377 -12.83 10.47 14.41
C ASP A 377 -14.02 9.64 14.92
N ASP A 378 -15.19 10.26 15.09
CA ASP A 378 -16.37 9.55 15.62
C ASP A 378 -16.81 8.35 14.77
N ALA A 379 -16.52 8.39 13.47
CA ALA A 379 -16.85 7.34 12.52
C ALA A 379 -15.85 6.17 12.53
N ASP A 380 -14.66 6.33 13.11
CA ASP A 380 -13.62 5.30 13.12
C ASP A 380 -14.05 4.07 13.89
N THR A 381 -13.74 2.89 13.35
CA THR A 381 -14.22 1.61 13.89
C THR A 381 -13.14 0.83 14.60
N PHE A 382 -13.51 0.26 15.75
CA PHE A 382 -12.75 -0.72 16.50
C PHE A 382 -13.46 -2.06 16.40
N ALA A 383 -12.68 -3.13 16.29
CA ALA A 383 -13.18 -4.50 16.29
C ALA A 383 -12.70 -5.26 17.53
N GLY A 384 -13.50 -6.23 17.95
CA GLY A 384 -13.17 -7.11 19.05
C GLY A 384 -13.93 -8.42 18.98
N VAL A 385 -13.68 -9.29 19.96
CA VAL A 385 -14.37 -10.57 20.11
C VAL A 385 -15.17 -10.53 21.40
N LYS A 386 -16.44 -10.97 21.36
CA LYS A 386 -17.26 -11.07 22.56
C LYS A 386 -16.67 -12.14 23.49
N SER A 387 -16.38 -11.75 24.74
CA SER A 387 -15.87 -12.67 25.76
C SER A 387 -16.72 -13.93 25.86
N GLY A 388 -16.07 -15.10 25.90
CA GLY A 388 -16.73 -16.41 25.98
C GLY A 388 -17.31 -16.94 24.66
N THR A 389 -17.15 -16.23 23.53
CA THR A 389 -17.59 -16.70 22.20
C THR A 389 -16.57 -16.36 21.12
N SER A 390 -16.68 -16.94 19.92
CA SER A 390 -15.91 -16.52 18.73
C SER A 390 -16.64 -15.49 17.87
N THR A 391 -17.61 -14.76 18.45
CA THR A 391 -18.39 -13.76 17.71
C THR A 391 -17.64 -12.44 17.64
N MET A 392 -17.23 -12.08 16.42
CA MET A 392 -16.67 -10.76 16.13
C MET A 392 -17.73 -9.67 16.30
N PHE A 393 -17.32 -8.52 16.82
CA PHE A 393 -18.14 -7.31 16.82
C PHE A 393 -17.29 -6.11 16.39
N ARG A 394 -17.98 -5.05 15.97
CA ARG A 394 -17.38 -3.74 15.70
C ARG A 394 -18.14 -2.66 16.46
N THR A 395 -17.45 -1.62 16.87
CA THR A 395 -18.01 -0.41 17.48
C THR A 395 -17.28 0.81 16.94
N THR A 396 -17.88 2.00 17.03
CA THR A 396 -17.21 3.23 16.63
C THR A 396 -16.54 3.92 17.82
N TRP A 397 -15.57 4.80 17.54
CA TRP A 397 -15.01 5.70 18.55
C TRP A 397 -16.07 6.58 19.20
N GLY A 398 -17.05 7.07 18.42
CA GLY A 398 -18.19 7.83 18.95
C GLY A 398 -19.01 7.04 19.98
N ASN A 399 -19.24 5.74 19.74
CA ASN A 399 -19.91 4.87 20.69
C ASN A 399 -19.07 4.66 21.97
N ILE A 400 -17.75 4.55 21.84
CA ILE A 400 -16.83 4.42 22.98
C ILE A 400 -16.82 5.71 23.82
N LYS A 401 -16.68 6.87 23.19
CA LYS A 401 -16.75 8.18 23.87
C LYS A 401 -18.07 8.34 24.62
N THR A 402 -19.18 8.00 23.98
CA THR A 402 -20.51 8.01 24.61
C THR A 402 -20.55 7.13 25.86
N ALA A 403 -20.03 5.90 25.79
CA ALA A 403 -19.99 5.00 26.93
C ALA A 403 -19.11 5.54 28.08
N LEU A 404 -17.97 6.15 27.75
CA LEU A 404 -17.06 6.76 28.73
C LEU A 404 -17.66 8.01 29.38
N THR A 405 -18.25 8.93 28.61
CA THR A 405 -18.96 10.10 29.14
C THR A 405 -20.07 9.66 30.09
N THR A 406 -20.85 8.66 29.68
CA THR A 406 -21.91 8.06 30.53
C THR A 406 -21.36 7.53 31.85
N LEU A 407 -20.17 6.92 31.84
CA LEU A 407 -19.53 6.40 33.05
C LEU A 407 -19.06 7.52 33.98
N PHE A 408 -18.39 8.53 33.45
CA PHE A 408 -17.77 9.58 34.25
C PHE A 408 -18.80 10.57 34.81
N ASP A 409 -19.76 11.01 34.00
CA ASP A 409 -20.87 11.84 34.47
C ASP A 409 -21.75 11.07 35.49
N GLY A 410 -21.74 9.73 35.43
CA GLY A 410 -22.41 8.86 36.40
C GLY A 410 -21.65 8.63 37.72
N ARG A 411 -20.38 9.06 37.84
CA ARG A 411 -19.56 8.85 39.06
C ARG A 411 -19.09 10.13 39.75
N TYR A 412 -19.03 11.26 39.05
CA TYR A 412 -18.47 12.51 39.59
C TYR A 412 -19.44 13.68 39.41
N LEU A 413 -19.53 14.57 40.40
CA LEU A 413 -20.32 15.80 40.30
C LEU A 413 -19.61 16.79 39.35
N LYS A 414 -20.21 17.02 38.20
CA LYS A 414 -19.74 18.00 37.21
C LYS A 414 -20.34 19.36 37.53
N LEU A 415 -19.52 20.35 37.91
CA LEU A 415 -20.01 21.69 38.21
C LEU A 415 -19.47 22.73 37.22
N ALA A 416 -20.33 23.17 36.32
CA ALA A 416 -20.06 24.24 35.36
C ALA A 416 -21.24 25.23 35.40
N GLY A 417 -21.28 26.05 36.46
CA GLY A 417 -22.45 26.87 36.81
C GLY A 417 -23.59 26.05 37.43
N GLY A 418 -24.39 26.68 38.30
CA GLY A 418 -25.57 26.04 38.93
C GLY A 418 -25.76 26.36 40.42
N VAL A 419 -26.77 25.72 41.02
CA VAL A 419 -27.20 25.90 42.42
C VAL A 419 -26.93 24.60 43.20
N ILE A 420 -26.32 24.70 44.38
CA ILE A 420 -26.09 23.58 45.30
C ILE A 420 -27.31 23.46 46.23
N ASP A 421 -28.26 22.59 45.90
CA ASP A 421 -29.55 22.46 46.60
C ASP A 421 -29.50 21.48 47.78
N GLY A 422 -28.57 21.71 48.70
CA GLY A 422 -28.39 20.90 49.91
C GLY A 422 -27.44 21.56 50.91
N THR A 423 -27.22 20.90 52.06
CA THR A 423 -26.20 21.38 53.00
C THR A 423 -24.83 21.27 52.35
N LEU A 424 -24.29 22.41 51.94
CA LEU A 424 -22.89 22.50 51.52
C LEU A 424 -22.01 22.35 52.76
N GLY A 425 -21.58 21.12 53.01
CA GLY A 425 -20.59 20.82 54.01
C GLY A 425 -19.21 21.25 53.55
N VAL A 426 -18.81 22.50 53.82
CA VAL A 426 -17.42 22.94 53.67
C VAL A 426 -16.64 22.45 54.89
N ARG A 427 -16.07 21.25 54.79
CA ARG A 427 -15.28 20.67 55.88
C ARG A 427 -13.80 20.95 55.66
N SER A 428 -13.30 21.98 56.31
CA SER A 428 -11.87 22.31 56.36
C SER A 428 -11.51 22.84 57.75
N GLY A 429 -10.21 23.03 58.02
CA GLY A 429 -9.74 23.60 59.28
C GLY A 429 -10.16 25.06 59.50
N ALA A 430 -10.55 25.76 58.43
CA ALA A 430 -11.12 27.10 58.48
C ALA A 430 -12.11 27.28 57.31
N PRO A 431 -13.34 26.75 57.45
CA PRO A 431 -14.33 26.74 56.37
C PRO A 431 -14.60 28.14 55.84
N THR A 432 -14.43 28.30 54.53
CA THR A 432 -14.54 29.60 53.87
C THR A 432 -15.30 29.46 52.56
N ILE A 433 -16.28 30.34 52.35
CA ILE A 433 -16.95 30.52 51.07
C ILE A 433 -16.49 31.87 50.51
N ASN A 434 -15.86 31.83 49.34
CA ASN A 434 -15.38 33.03 48.66
C ASN A 434 -16.43 33.52 47.69
N LEU A 435 -16.77 34.80 47.81
CA LEU A 435 -17.60 35.53 46.86
C LEU A 435 -16.65 36.41 46.07
N ILE A 436 -16.49 36.09 44.79
CA ILE A 436 -15.54 36.76 43.89
C ILE A 436 -16.35 37.68 43.00
N ASP A 437 -16.08 38.98 43.12
CA ASP A 437 -16.62 40.00 42.24
C ASP A 437 -15.66 40.17 41.06
N THR A 438 -16.00 39.57 39.91
CA THR A 438 -15.08 39.46 38.77
C THR A 438 -14.97 40.74 37.95
N ASP A 439 -15.88 41.69 38.11
CA ASP A 439 -15.83 42.99 37.44
C ASP A 439 -14.87 43.98 38.14
N ASN A 440 -14.79 43.93 39.48
CA ASN A 440 -13.96 44.80 40.31
C ASN A 440 -12.76 44.08 40.95
N ASN A 441 -12.62 42.78 40.69
CA ASN A 441 -11.56 41.91 41.16
C ASN A 441 -11.36 41.95 42.69
N GLN A 442 -12.48 41.99 43.42
CA GLN A 442 -12.49 41.96 44.88
C GLN A 442 -13.09 40.66 45.39
N THR A 443 -12.53 40.16 46.48
CA THR A 443 -13.09 39.00 47.18
C THR A 443 -13.59 39.44 48.54
N ARG A 444 -14.75 38.92 48.91
CA ARG A 444 -15.21 38.89 50.31
C ARG A 444 -15.52 37.46 50.68
N SER A 445 -15.26 37.13 51.92
CA SER A 445 -15.37 35.76 52.38
C SER A 445 -16.27 35.67 53.60
N LEU A 446 -17.16 34.69 53.59
CA LEU A 446 -17.81 34.21 54.79
C LEU A 446 -16.88 33.20 55.44
N HIS A 447 -16.45 33.48 56.67
CA HIS A 447 -15.40 32.72 57.35
C HIS A 447 -15.83 32.32 58.76
N HIS A 448 -15.49 31.08 59.12
CA HIS A 448 -15.67 30.55 60.46
C HIS A 448 -14.36 29.95 60.98
N ASN A 449 -13.92 30.42 62.15
CA ASN A 449 -12.74 29.88 62.84
C ASN A 449 -12.77 30.23 64.34
N SER A 450 -12.16 29.39 65.17
CA SER A 450 -11.93 29.66 66.61
C SER A 450 -13.16 30.14 67.40
N GLY A 451 -14.34 29.57 67.12
CA GLY A 451 -15.59 29.91 67.82
C GLY A 451 -16.19 31.27 67.43
N VAL A 452 -15.75 31.85 66.31
CA VAL A 452 -16.37 33.04 65.70
C VAL A 452 -16.77 32.78 64.25
N ILE A 453 -17.80 33.49 63.80
CA ILE A 453 -18.21 33.53 62.40
C ILE A 453 -18.43 34.99 61.98
N GLY A 454 -18.03 35.32 60.76
CA GLY A 454 -18.17 36.68 60.27
C GLY A 454 -17.63 36.91 58.86
N PHE A 455 -17.50 38.19 58.54
CA PHE A 455 -17.02 38.64 57.24
C PHE A 455 -15.58 39.15 57.36
N LEU A 456 -14.72 38.63 56.49
CA LEU A 456 -13.35 39.10 56.32
C LEU A 456 -13.27 40.14 55.21
N ASN A 457 -12.41 41.14 55.41
CA ASN A 457 -11.98 42.01 54.33
C ASN A 457 -10.98 41.28 53.40
N THR A 458 -10.53 41.96 52.35
CA THR A 458 -9.54 41.44 51.41
C THR A 458 -8.18 41.15 52.04
N SER A 459 -7.87 41.77 53.19
CA SER A 459 -6.64 41.55 53.96
C SER A 459 -6.75 40.38 54.95
N GLY A 460 -7.92 39.76 55.09
CA GLY A 460 -8.16 38.63 56.00
C GLY A 460 -8.54 39.03 57.43
N ASP A 461 -8.73 40.33 57.71
CA ASP A 461 -9.14 40.81 59.03
C ASP A 461 -10.68 40.85 59.17
N TYR A 462 -11.16 40.62 60.38
CA TYR A 462 -12.59 40.71 60.68
C TYR A 462 -13.10 42.15 60.63
N THR A 463 -14.20 42.32 59.90
CA THR A 463 -14.91 43.60 59.84
C THR A 463 -16.13 43.61 60.75
N LEU A 464 -16.81 42.47 60.82
CA LEU A 464 -17.95 42.18 61.69
C LEU A 464 -17.92 40.70 62.05
N GLN A 465 -18.07 40.40 63.34
CA GLN A 465 -18.10 39.02 63.80
C GLN A 465 -19.01 38.83 65.01
N VAL A 466 -19.43 37.58 65.18
CA VAL A 466 -20.17 37.10 66.34
C VAL A 466 -19.46 35.87 66.90
N ASN A 467 -19.43 35.75 68.22
CA ASN A 467 -18.94 34.55 68.90
C ASN A 467 -20.09 33.64 69.34
N ASP A 468 -19.77 32.44 69.81
CA ASP A 468 -20.77 31.45 70.25
C ASP A 468 -21.66 31.93 71.40
N SER A 469 -21.20 32.90 72.19
CA SER A 469 -21.97 33.55 73.26
C SER A 469 -22.95 34.62 72.74
N GLY A 470 -23.03 34.83 71.43
CA GLY A 470 -23.93 35.80 70.78
C GLY A 470 -23.49 37.26 70.90
N GLN A 471 -22.26 37.52 71.37
CA GLN A 471 -21.73 38.87 71.44
C GLN A 471 -21.37 39.34 70.03
N VAL A 472 -21.75 40.59 69.71
CA VAL A 472 -21.42 41.20 68.41
C VAL A 472 -20.27 42.19 68.59
N TRP A 473 -19.28 42.07 67.70
CA TRP A 473 -18.09 42.92 67.64
C TRP A 473 -17.96 43.57 66.26
N SER A 474 -17.55 44.84 66.25
CA SER A 474 -17.12 45.53 65.03
C SER A 474 -15.78 46.21 65.23
N ALA A 475 -15.04 46.36 64.13
CA ALA A 475 -13.68 46.90 64.15
C ALA A 475 -13.56 48.30 64.78
N ASN A 476 -14.57 49.16 64.61
CA ASN A 476 -14.47 50.55 65.08
C ASN A 476 -14.88 50.76 66.54
N TYR A 477 -15.66 49.86 67.12
CA TYR A 477 -16.33 50.12 68.41
C TYR A 477 -16.15 49.00 69.43
N GLY A 478 -15.53 47.88 69.05
CA GLY A 478 -15.32 46.74 69.94
C GLY A 478 -16.62 45.98 70.24
N TRP A 479 -16.71 45.40 71.43
CA TRP A 479 -17.87 44.63 71.88
C TRP A 479 -19.01 45.56 72.29
N PHE A 480 -20.20 45.35 71.71
CA PHE A 480 -21.31 46.26 71.94
C PHE A 480 -21.94 46.14 73.33
N HIS A 481 -21.89 44.96 73.94
CA HIS A 481 -22.52 44.74 75.24
C HIS A 481 -21.89 45.59 76.36
N ASP A 482 -20.60 45.87 76.28
CA ASP A 482 -19.91 46.78 77.22
C ASP A 482 -20.42 48.22 77.10
N ARG A 483 -20.89 48.61 75.92
CA ARG A 483 -21.43 49.95 75.64
C ARG A 483 -22.90 50.07 76.06
N PHE A 484 -23.70 49.03 75.90
CA PHE A 484 -25.12 49.05 76.28
C PHE A 484 -25.37 48.79 77.77
N ALA A 485 -24.55 47.96 78.44
CA ALA A 485 -24.64 47.77 79.88
C ALA A 485 -24.46 49.10 80.65
N GLN A 486 -23.72 50.04 80.08
CA GLN A 486 -23.57 51.40 80.61
C GLN A 486 -24.85 52.26 80.47
N ALA A 487 -25.82 51.90 79.62
CA ALA A 487 -27.04 52.68 79.35
C ALA A 487 -28.30 52.20 80.09
N GLY A 488 -28.43 50.90 80.43
CA GLY A 488 -29.65 50.32 81.04
C GLY A 488 -29.61 50.11 82.56
N ALA A 489 -28.44 50.21 83.19
CA ALA A 489 -28.27 49.86 84.61
C ALA A 489 -28.78 50.91 85.61
N ASN A 490 -29.26 52.10 85.20
CA ASN A 490 -29.80 53.13 86.10
C ASN A 490 -30.61 54.19 85.34
N CYS A 491 -31.80 54.60 85.83
CA CYS A 491 -32.09 56.04 85.79
C CYS A 491 -30.96 56.69 86.60
N GLN A 492 -30.12 57.53 85.99
CA GLN A 492 -29.00 58.20 86.68
C GLN A 492 -29.49 59.04 87.88
N HIS A 493 -29.83 58.46 89.03
CA HIS A 493 -30.19 59.25 90.21
C HIS A 493 -30.39 58.47 91.53
N ASN A 494 -29.38 58.43 92.42
CA ASN A 494 -29.53 58.49 93.89
C ASN A 494 -28.12 58.60 94.54
N SER A 495 -27.40 59.71 94.50
CA SER A 495 -27.63 61.00 95.17
C SER A 495 -27.54 60.95 96.70
N GLY A 496 -26.32 60.82 97.21
CA GLY A 496 -25.94 61.37 98.50
C GLY A 496 -25.89 62.90 98.39
N VAL A 497 -27.03 63.52 98.68
CA VAL A 497 -27.31 64.95 98.91
C VAL A 497 -26.07 65.85 99.08
N VAL A 498 -25.90 66.84 98.19
CA VAL A 498 -25.00 67.97 98.42
C VAL A 498 -25.77 69.02 99.20
N GLU A 499 -25.40 69.25 100.45
CA GLU A 499 -25.95 70.34 101.26
C GLU A 499 -25.17 71.61 100.92
N PHE A 500 -25.78 72.53 100.17
CA PHE A 500 -25.17 73.83 99.88
C PHE A 500 -25.34 74.73 101.09
N SER A 501 -24.22 75.14 101.69
CA SER A 501 -24.20 76.12 102.77
C SER A 501 -24.68 77.49 102.26
N GLY A 502 -25.76 77.99 102.88
CA GLY A 502 -26.24 79.38 102.93
C GLY A 502 -25.97 80.27 101.72
N PHE A 503 -27.00 80.51 100.90
CA PHE A 503 -26.98 81.65 99.99
C PHE A 503 -27.07 82.94 100.81
N ASP A 504 -26.01 83.74 100.77
CA ASP A 504 -26.02 85.10 101.31
C ASP A 504 -26.94 85.97 100.43
N THR A 505 -28.02 86.47 101.00
CA THR A 505 -29.01 87.29 100.30
C THR A 505 -28.53 88.72 100.03
N GLY A 506 -27.28 89.04 100.37
CA GLY A 506 -26.68 90.38 100.24
C GLY A 506 -25.83 90.64 98.99
N ILE A 507 -25.62 89.66 98.08
CA ILE A 507 -24.74 89.83 96.92
C ILE A 507 -25.50 89.64 95.60
N THR A 508 -25.35 90.63 94.71
CA THR A 508 -25.77 90.61 93.31
C THR A 508 -25.10 89.45 92.57
N ASP A 509 -25.93 88.53 92.14
CA ASP A 509 -25.64 87.45 91.19
C ASP A 509 -24.70 86.32 91.67
N SER A 510 -25.31 85.27 92.23
CA SER A 510 -24.66 84.00 92.57
C SER A 510 -25.26 82.83 91.80
N ILE A 511 -25.59 83.00 90.51
CA ILE A 511 -25.94 81.85 89.62
C ILE A 511 -24.76 80.87 89.47
N GLY A 512 -23.55 81.26 89.87
CA GLY A 512 -22.35 80.44 89.80
C GLY A 512 -22.25 79.30 90.82
N GLN A 513 -23.13 79.23 91.84
CA GLN A 513 -22.99 78.25 92.92
C GLN A 513 -23.79 76.95 92.74
N ALA A 514 -24.64 76.83 91.71
CA ALA A 514 -25.42 75.61 91.47
C ALA A 514 -25.26 75.10 90.03
N SER A 515 -24.28 74.22 89.83
CA SER A 515 -23.76 73.83 88.50
C SER A 515 -24.53 72.69 87.79
N ASN A 516 -25.83 72.49 88.05
CA ASN A 516 -26.67 71.53 87.32
C ASN A 516 -28.15 71.88 87.47
N PRO A 517 -29.08 71.51 86.56
CA PRO A 517 -30.50 71.62 86.84
C PRO A 517 -30.84 70.77 88.06
N TYR A 518 -31.69 71.26 88.95
CA TYR A 518 -32.07 70.56 90.17
C TYR A 518 -33.55 70.78 90.47
N VAL A 519 -34.17 69.82 91.15
CA VAL A 519 -35.47 70.02 91.81
C VAL A 519 -35.21 70.33 93.27
N VAL A 520 -35.83 71.39 93.76
CA VAL A 520 -35.85 71.68 95.21
C VAL A 520 -36.81 70.70 95.86
N ILE A 521 -36.32 69.93 96.83
CA ILE A 521 -37.10 68.94 97.57
C ILE A 521 -37.40 69.37 99.01
N GLY A 522 -36.89 70.53 99.45
CA GLY A 522 -37.22 71.10 100.75
C GLY A 522 -36.54 72.44 101.02
N LEU A 523 -37.10 73.21 101.95
CA LEU A 523 -36.56 74.47 102.46
C LEU A 523 -36.36 74.37 103.97
N ARG A 524 -35.22 74.83 104.48
CA ARG A 524 -34.96 74.91 105.92
C ARG A 524 -34.49 76.30 106.30
N ARG A 525 -35.11 76.88 107.34
CA ARG A 525 -34.66 78.16 107.93
C ARG A 525 -33.64 77.86 109.03
N GLY A 526 -32.43 78.40 108.91
CA GLY A 526 -31.41 78.37 109.96
C GLY A 526 -31.52 79.61 110.84
N ASN A 527 -31.59 79.43 112.15
CA ASN A 527 -31.66 80.53 113.11
C ASN A 527 -30.24 80.79 113.66
N VAL A 528 -29.43 81.55 112.94
CA VAL A 528 -28.13 82.04 113.44
C VAL A 528 -28.22 83.56 113.52
N GLY A 529 -28.27 84.08 114.74
CA GLY A 529 -28.54 85.49 115.04
C GLY A 529 -27.39 86.45 114.68
N ALA A 530 -27.14 86.61 113.38
CA ALA A 530 -26.58 87.81 112.72
C ALA A 530 -26.69 87.74 111.16
N GLY A 531 -27.53 86.88 110.60
CA GLY A 531 -27.84 86.84 109.16
C GLY A 531 -28.95 85.83 108.83
N ASN A 532 -29.99 86.24 108.09
CA ASN A 532 -31.12 85.38 107.72
C ASN A 532 -30.74 84.46 106.53
N ALA A 533 -30.15 83.29 106.78
CA ALA A 533 -29.90 82.30 105.72
C ALA A 533 -31.04 81.29 105.57
N THR A 534 -31.58 81.14 104.35
CA THR A 534 -32.50 80.07 103.97
C THR A 534 -31.73 79.00 103.18
N TYR A 535 -31.81 77.75 103.62
CA TYR A 535 -31.14 76.63 102.96
C TYR A 535 -32.10 75.90 102.04
N LEU A 536 -31.66 75.66 100.79
CA LEU A 536 -32.36 74.86 99.81
C LEU A 536 -31.83 73.42 99.87
N ARG A 537 -32.72 72.45 100.06
CA ARG A 537 -32.39 71.04 99.80
C ARG A 537 -32.75 70.74 98.36
N CYS A 538 -31.73 70.49 97.54
CA CYS A 538 -31.88 70.26 96.12
C CYS A 538 -31.44 68.86 95.73
N VAL A 539 -32.03 68.39 94.65
CA VAL A 539 -31.70 67.14 93.99
C VAL A 539 -31.32 67.47 92.55
N ALA A 540 -30.08 67.19 92.16
CA ALA A 540 -29.63 67.44 90.79
C ALA A 540 -30.39 66.55 89.80
N LEU A 541 -31.13 67.16 88.89
CA LEU A 541 -31.63 66.51 87.69
C LEU A 541 -30.47 66.40 86.71
N ARG A 542 -30.27 65.23 86.12
CA ARG A 542 -29.52 65.12 84.87
C ARG A 542 -30.51 64.79 83.77
N ASN A 543 -30.47 65.57 82.70
CA ASN A 543 -31.16 65.23 81.46
C ASN A 543 -30.49 63.98 80.87
N ARG A 544 -31.31 63.04 80.39
CA ARG A 544 -30.85 61.78 79.77
C ARG A 544 -29.93 62.00 78.58
#